data_AF-A0A954VV05-F1
#
_entry.id   AF-A0A954VV05-F1
#
_cell.length_a   1.000
_cell.length_b   1.000
_cell.length_c   1.000
_cell.angle_alpha   90.00
_cell.angle_beta   90.00
_cell.angle_gamma   90.00
#
_symmetry.space_group_name_H-M   'P 1'
#
loop_
_entity.id
_entity.type
_entity.pdbx_description
1 polymer ?
#
loop_
_entity_poly.entity_id
_entity_poly.type
_entity_poly.pdbx_seq_one_letter_code
_entity_poly.pdbx_strand_id
1 'polypeptide(L)'
;MSSFPQSRRSIACCMLLLLVSQEVILAADKAVQSEPAELQMHDVRLSDKNELKGVVVTSQGKTLQEISVVLQADGKTVQKTTTDKDGRFSFTVDKGGSFQIVTSEGIVGCRAWTAKAAPPVAANQILIVHGQVVRGQRPIRELFRSDPIFAAGVLAAAIAIPIAIHESQSDSPSGS
;
A
#
# COMPACT_ATOMS: atom_id res chain seq x y z
N MET A 1 -16.52 63.08 -23.71
CA MET A 1 -15.11 62.71 -23.93
C MET A 1 -14.68 61.77 -22.82
N SER A 2 -14.34 60.52 -23.16
CA SER A 2 -13.48 59.52 -22.44
C SER A 2 -13.62 59.37 -20.90
N SER A 3 -14.12 58.30 -20.26
CA SER A 3 -14.09 56.83 -20.44
C SER A 3 -12.72 56.12 -20.31
N PHE A 4 -12.55 55.43 -19.17
CA PHE A 4 -11.67 54.28 -18.80
C PHE A 4 -10.12 54.42 -18.79
N PRO A 5 -9.32 53.58 -18.05
CA PRO A 5 -9.69 52.45 -17.18
C PRO A 5 -8.95 52.33 -15.82
N GLN A 6 -9.71 51.95 -14.78
CA GLN A 6 -9.25 51.44 -13.48
C GLN A 6 -9.03 49.91 -13.50
N SER A 7 -8.54 49.34 -14.62
CA SER A 7 -8.47 47.88 -14.82
C SER A 7 -7.10 47.24 -14.56
N ARG A 8 -6.08 48.02 -14.17
CA ARG A 8 -4.70 47.51 -14.07
C ARG A 8 -4.31 46.92 -12.72
N ARG A 9 -5.11 47.12 -11.66
CA ARG A 9 -4.74 46.69 -10.29
C ARG A 9 -5.29 45.30 -9.91
N SER A 10 -6.45 44.88 -10.44
CA SER A 10 -7.02 43.55 -10.11
C SER A 10 -6.30 42.39 -10.80
N ILE A 11 -5.66 42.60 -11.95
CA ILE A 11 -5.02 41.53 -12.72
C ILE A 11 -3.70 41.07 -12.06
N ALA A 12 -3.00 41.98 -11.36
CA ALA A 12 -1.73 41.69 -10.71
C ALA A 12 -1.86 40.75 -9.50
N CYS A 13 -2.99 40.80 -8.77
CA CYS A 13 -3.23 39.96 -7.59
C CYS A 13 -3.59 38.51 -7.99
N CYS A 14 -4.35 38.33 -9.08
CA CYS A 14 -4.65 37.00 -9.62
C CYS A 14 -3.42 36.31 -10.22
N MET A 15 -2.49 37.05 -10.85
CA MET A 15 -1.24 36.44 -11.33
C MET A 15 -0.29 36.07 -10.20
N LEU A 16 -0.26 36.83 -9.09
CA LEU A 16 0.59 36.49 -7.93
C LEU A 16 0.04 35.28 -7.15
N LEU A 17 -1.28 35.10 -7.08
CA LEU A 17 -1.93 33.93 -6.45
C LEU A 17 -1.83 32.65 -7.31
N LEU A 18 -1.72 32.78 -8.64
CA LEU A 18 -1.48 31.64 -9.53
C LEU A 18 -0.02 31.14 -9.48
N LEU A 19 0.94 32.00 -9.12
CA LEU A 19 2.37 31.63 -9.00
C LEU A 19 2.71 30.89 -7.70
N VAL A 20 2.01 31.17 -6.59
CA VAL A 20 2.23 30.45 -5.30
C VAL A 20 1.70 29.02 -5.35
N SER A 21 0.76 28.73 -6.25
CA SER A 21 0.23 27.38 -6.47
C SER A 21 1.25 26.42 -7.13
N GLN A 22 2.30 26.93 -7.77
CA GLN A 22 3.24 26.09 -8.53
C GLN A 22 4.31 25.40 -7.66
N GLU A 23 4.68 25.98 -6.51
CA GLU A 23 5.69 25.37 -5.62
C GLU A 23 5.15 24.14 -4.87
N VAL A 24 3.83 24.08 -4.64
CA VAL A 24 3.19 22.90 -4.04
C VAL A 24 3.24 21.69 -4.98
N ILE A 25 3.34 21.92 -6.29
CA ILE A 25 3.39 20.84 -7.30
C ILE A 25 4.78 20.16 -7.30
N LEU A 26 5.87 20.89 -7.04
CA LEU A 26 7.22 20.31 -7.05
C LEU A 26 7.58 19.54 -5.77
N ALA A 27 6.96 19.85 -4.62
CA ALA A 27 7.21 19.12 -3.38
C ALA A 27 6.50 17.76 -3.31
N ALA A 28 5.38 17.61 -4.04
CA ALA A 28 4.59 16.37 -4.07
C ALA A 28 5.24 15.24 -4.92
N ASP A 29 6.18 15.57 -5.80
CA ASP A 29 6.90 14.57 -6.60
C ASP A 29 7.92 13.79 -5.77
N LYS A 30 8.38 14.33 -4.62
CA LYS A 30 9.32 13.64 -3.74
C LYS A 30 8.69 12.65 -2.76
N ALA A 31 7.36 12.67 -2.57
CA ALA A 31 6.68 11.72 -1.69
C ALA A 31 6.03 10.56 -2.47
N VAL A 32 6.06 10.60 -3.80
CA VAL A 32 5.71 9.47 -4.67
C VAL A 32 6.96 8.99 -5.41
N GLN A 33 8.08 8.90 -4.68
CA GLN A 33 8.91 7.72 -4.90
C GLN A 33 8.03 6.55 -4.53
N SER A 34 7.37 6.03 -5.56
CA SER A 34 7.02 4.64 -5.62
C SER A 34 8.32 3.93 -5.31
N GLU A 35 8.50 3.54 -4.05
CA GLU A 35 9.35 2.42 -3.72
C GLU A 35 8.98 1.40 -4.79
N PRO A 36 9.95 0.95 -5.61
CA PRO A 36 9.68 -0.08 -6.59
C PRO A 36 8.81 -1.12 -5.89
N ALA A 37 7.87 -1.75 -6.60
CA ALA A 37 7.38 -3.02 -6.10
C ALA A 37 8.60 -3.96 -6.04
N GLU A 38 9.45 -3.79 -5.02
CA GLU A 38 10.44 -4.72 -4.58
C GLU A 38 9.61 -5.97 -4.45
N LEU A 39 9.93 -6.95 -5.29
CA LEU A 39 9.39 -8.29 -5.21
C LEU A 39 9.37 -8.61 -3.72
N GLN A 40 8.19 -8.58 -3.08
CA GLN A 40 8.11 -8.52 -1.62
C GLN A 40 8.65 -9.84 -1.08
N MET A 41 9.95 -9.85 -0.84
CA MET A 41 10.70 -10.99 -0.42
C MET A 41 10.59 -10.98 1.10
N HIS A 42 9.78 -11.89 1.61
CA HIS A 42 9.50 -11.92 3.04
C HIS A 42 10.72 -12.41 3.79
N ASP A 43 11.24 -11.62 4.72
CA ASP A 43 12.31 -12.06 5.60
C ASP A 43 11.76 -13.03 6.66
N VAL A 44 12.25 -14.25 6.65
CA VAL A 44 11.81 -15.32 7.55
C VAL A 44 13.01 -15.88 8.31
N ARG A 45 12.90 -15.92 9.63
CA ARG A 45 13.87 -16.56 10.51
C ARG A 45 13.62 -18.07 10.54
N LEU A 46 14.69 -18.83 10.30
CA LEU A 46 14.72 -20.28 10.50
C LEU A 46 14.70 -20.62 12.00
N SER A 47 14.11 -21.77 12.33
CA SER A 47 14.18 -22.33 13.68
C SER A 47 15.61 -22.68 14.08
N ASP A 48 15.85 -22.97 15.36
CA ASP A 48 17.17 -23.43 15.83
C ASP A 48 17.61 -24.78 15.23
N LYS A 49 16.67 -25.50 14.58
CA LYS A 49 16.91 -26.72 13.82
C LYS A 49 17.06 -26.47 12.31
N ASN A 50 17.21 -25.21 11.91
CA ASN A 50 17.24 -24.77 10.52
C ASN A 50 15.98 -25.10 9.71
N GLU A 51 14.81 -25.00 10.35
CA GLU A 51 13.53 -25.24 9.67
C GLU A 51 12.88 -23.93 9.25
N LEU A 52 12.46 -23.85 7.99
CA LEU A 52 11.57 -22.83 7.47
C LEU A 52 10.13 -23.27 7.74
N LYS A 53 9.41 -22.53 8.57
CA LYS A 53 8.03 -22.85 8.97
C LYS A 53 7.04 -21.93 8.28
N GLY A 54 5.86 -22.45 7.98
CA GLY A 54 4.77 -21.64 7.48
C GLY A 54 3.41 -22.25 7.71
N VAL A 55 2.38 -21.46 7.41
CA VAL A 55 0.99 -21.87 7.45
C VAL A 55 0.26 -21.33 6.23
N VAL A 56 -0.62 -22.16 5.65
CA VAL A 56 -1.48 -21.80 4.53
C VAL A 56 -2.89 -21.57 5.07
N VAL A 57 -3.44 -20.39 4.79
CA VAL A 57 -4.79 -19.98 5.20
C VAL A 57 -5.56 -19.44 4.00
N THR A 58 -6.89 -19.46 4.07
CA THR A 58 -7.75 -18.77 3.09
C THR A 58 -7.75 -17.26 3.32
N SER A 59 -8.30 -16.49 2.38
CA SER A 59 -8.61 -15.06 2.57
C SER A 59 -9.52 -14.76 3.77
N GLN A 60 -10.23 -15.78 4.28
CA GLN A 60 -11.08 -15.70 5.48
C GLN A 60 -10.33 -16.08 6.77
N GLY A 61 -9.03 -16.39 6.68
CA GLY A 61 -8.20 -16.79 7.82
C GLY A 61 -8.36 -18.26 8.24
N LYS A 62 -9.06 -19.09 7.46
CA LYS A 62 -9.23 -20.52 7.74
C LYS A 62 -8.01 -21.30 7.27
N THR A 63 -7.46 -22.20 8.07
CA THR A 63 -6.33 -23.05 7.67
C THR A 63 -6.71 -24.05 6.57
N LEU A 64 -5.77 -24.36 5.69
CA LEU A 64 -5.97 -25.31 4.58
C LEU A 64 -5.02 -26.50 4.71
N GLN A 65 -5.59 -27.69 4.86
CA GLN A 65 -4.87 -28.96 4.85
C GLN A 65 -4.72 -29.52 3.43
N GLU A 66 -3.79 -30.48 3.27
CA GLU A 66 -3.59 -31.22 2.01
C GLU A 66 -3.16 -30.35 0.81
N ILE A 67 -2.64 -29.14 1.07
CA ILE A 67 -2.11 -28.25 0.03
C ILE A 67 -0.67 -28.62 -0.26
N SER A 68 -0.38 -28.89 -1.54
CA SER A 68 0.98 -29.12 -2.02
C SER A 68 1.79 -27.82 -1.97
N VAL A 69 2.87 -27.82 -1.19
CA VAL A 69 3.82 -26.72 -1.05
C VAL A 69 5.18 -27.17 -1.56
N VAL A 70 5.77 -26.40 -2.46
CA VAL A 70 7.06 -26.70 -3.07
C VAL A 70 8.05 -25.59 -2.72
N LEU A 71 9.20 -25.96 -2.17
CA LEU A 71 10.32 -25.07 -1.95
C LEU A 71 11.23 -25.09 -3.17
N GLN A 72 11.45 -23.93 -3.77
CA GLN A 72 12.35 -23.73 -4.90
C GLN A 72 13.51 -22.82 -4.52
N ALA A 73 14.70 -23.15 -5.02
CA ALA A 73 15.89 -22.31 -4.97
C ALA A 73 16.42 -22.17 -6.41
N ASP A 74 16.71 -20.94 -6.84
CA ASP A 74 17.20 -20.64 -8.18
C ASP A 74 16.33 -21.26 -9.31
N GLY A 75 15.01 -21.26 -9.10
CA GLY A 75 14.03 -21.84 -10.04
C GLY A 75 13.97 -23.37 -10.08
N LYS A 76 14.73 -24.07 -9.22
CA LYS A 76 14.71 -25.53 -9.12
C LYS A 76 14.00 -25.97 -7.85
N THR A 77 13.18 -27.00 -7.95
CA THR A 77 12.55 -27.65 -6.79
C THR A 77 13.61 -28.33 -5.92
N VAL A 78 13.71 -27.88 -4.68
CA VAL A 78 14.61 -28.45 -3.67
C VAL A 78 13.87 -29.44 -2.80
N GLN A 79 12.67 -29.08 -2.35
CA GLN A 79 11.82 -29.92 -1.49
C GLN A 79 10.35 -29.74 -1.84
N LYS A 80 9.53 -30.73 -1.52
CA LYS A 80 8.08 -30.70 -1.65
C LYS A 80 7.46 -31.30 -0.40
N THR A 81 6.42 -30.67 0.10
CA THR A 81 5.64 -31.15 1.24
C THR A 81 4.16 -30.86 1.03
N THR A 82 3.34 -31.34 1.94
CA THR A 82 1.91 -31.10 1.96
C THR A 82 1.53 -30.53 3.32
N THR A 83 0.60 -29.57 3.37
CA THR A 83 0.14 -29.00 4.64
C THR A 83 -0.61 -30.01 5.51
N ASP A 84 -0.42 -29.91 6.82
CA ASP A 84 -1.13 -30.74 7.81
C ASP A 84 -2.57 -30.25 8.09
N LYS A 85 -3.25 -30.89 9.06
CA LYS A 85 -4.63 -30.55 9.47
C LYS A 85 -4.79 -29.10 9.96
N ASP A 86 -3.72 -28.50 10.46
CA ASP A 86 -3.68 -27.11 10.92
C ASP A 86 -3.17 -26.16 9.82
N GLY A 87 -3.01 -26.67 8.58
CA GLY A 87 -2.49 -25.93 7.44
C GLY A 87 -1.00 -25.59 7.53
N ARG A 88 -0.27 -26.19 8.48
CA ARG A 88 1.15 -25.91 8.70
C ARG A 88 2.02 -26.74 7.77
N PHE A 89 3.20 -26.20 7.47
CA PHE A 89 4.24 -26.90 6.75
C PHE A 89 5.62 -26.49 7.28
N SER A 90 6.61 -27.34 7.05
CA SER A 90 8.01 -27.06 7.37
C SER A 90 8.95 -27.65 6.34
N PHE A 91 10.01 -26.91 6.03
CA PHE A 91 11.13 -27.37 5.21
C PHE A 91 12.43 -27.30 6.00
N THR A 92 13.31 -28.28 5.83
CA THR A 92 14.65 -28.25 6.44
C THR A 92 15.61 -27.61 5.44
N VAL A 93 16.34 -26.57 5.86
CA VAL A 93 17.19 -25.79 4.96
C VAL A 93 18.59 -25.69 5.53
N ASP A 94 19.60 -26.25 4.87
CA ASP A 94 20.96 -26.35 5.45
C ASP A 94 21.59 -24.99 5.75
N LYS A 95 21.29 -23.99 4.92
CA LYS A 95 21.81 -22.61 5.02
C LYS A 95 20.73 -21.58 4.71
N GLY A 96 20.86 -20.40 5.32
CA GLY A 96 20.05 -19.25 4.93
C GLY A 96 20.29 -18.85 3.47
N GLY A 97 19.28 -18.24 2.84
CA GLY A 97 19.28 -17.92 1.42
C GLY A 97 17.93 -17.41 0.93
N SER A 98 17.84 -17.12 -0.36
CA SER A 98 16.57 -16.73 -1.01
C SER A 98 15.88 -17.97 -1.56
N PHE A 99 14.59 -18.09 -1.27
CA PHE A 99 13.76 -19.21 -1.67
C PHE A 99 12.41 -18.73 -2.20
N GLN A 100 11.81 -19.55 -3.05
CA GLN A 100 10.45 -19.36 -3.53
C GLN A 100 9.59 -20.50 -3.01
N ILE A 101 8.46 -20.16 -2.44
CA ILE A 101 7.46 -21.13 -2.01
C ILE A 101 6.34 -21.12 -3.04
N VAL A 102 6.17 -22.24 -3.72
CA VAL A 102 5.16 -22.42 -4.76
C VAL A 102 4.02 -23.24 -4.21
N THR A 103 2.81 -22.72 -4.38
CA THR A 103 1.55 -23.40 -4.09
C THR A 103 0.68 -23.40 -5.35
N SER A 104 -0.52 -24.00 -5.30
CA SER A 104 -1.44 -23.99 -6.45
C SER A 104 -1.93 -22.58 -6.83
N GLU A 105 -1.97 -21.63 -5.90
CA GLU A 105 -2.50 -20.27 -6.13
C GLU A 105 -1.42 -19.26 -6.53
N GLY A 106 -0.14 -19.57 -6.29
CA GLY A 106 0.92 -18.61 -6.58
C GLY A 106 2.26 -18.94 -5.96
N ILE A 107 3.18 -17.98 -6.15
CA ILE A 107 4.57 -18.05 -5.74
C ILE A 107 4.83 -16.93 -4.74
N VAL A 108 5.39 -17.28 -3.59
CA VAL A 108 5.82 -16.32 -2.56
C VAL A 108 7.33 -16.37 -2.44
N GLY A 109 7.99 -15.24 -2.69
CA GLY A 109 9.43 -15.09 -2.44
C GLY A 109 9.71 -14.86 -0.96
N CYS A 110 10.70 -15.54 -0.40
CA CYS A 110 11.16 -15.32 0.96
C CYS A 110 12.68 -15.42 1.06
N ARG A 111 13.24 -14.71 2.02
CA ARG A 111 14.64 -14.81 2.41
C ARG A 111 14.71 -15.47 3.77
N ALA A 112 15.26 -16.67 3.80
CA ALA A 112 15.45 -17.44 5.01
C ALA A 112 16.76 -17.04 5.69
N TRP A 113 16.66 -16.61 6.95
CA TRP A 113 17.79 -16.20 7.79
C TRP A 113 18.03 -17.25 8.86
N THR A 114 19.29 -17.57 9.16
CA THR A 114 19.60 -18.42 10.31
C THR A 114 19.23 -17.70 11.62
N ALA A 115 18.97 -18.46 12.69
CA ALA A 115 18.57 -17.89 13.98
C ALA A 115 19.52 -16.80 14.53
N LYS A 116 20.81 -16.86 14.17
CA LYS A 116 21.84 -15.86 14.57
C LYS A 116 21.93 -14.64 13.66
N ALA A 117 21.52 -14.76 12.39
CA ALA A 117 21.68 -13.71 11.38
C ALA A 117 20.37 -12.96 11.08
N ALA A 118 19.24 -13.41 11.65
CA ALA A 118 17.94 -12.82 11.39
C ALA A 118 17.81 -11.40 11.97
N PRO A 119 17.37 -10.42 11.16
CA PRO A 119 16.98 -9.11 11.67
C PRO A 119 15.85 -9.22 12.70
N PRO A 120 15.71 -8.25 13.63
CA PRO A 120 14.61 -8.25 14.61
C PRO A 120 13.21 -8.21 13.98
N VAL A 121 13.10 -7.71 12.74
CA VAL A 121 11.86 -7.62 11.97
C VAL A 121 11.50 -8.90 11.21
N ALA A 122 12.41 -9.87 11.13
CA ALA A 122 12.16 -11.10 10.40
C ALA A 122 11.07 -11.95 11.09
N ALA A 123 10.11 -12.43 10.31
CA ALA A 123 9.04 -13.26 10.82
C ALA A 123 9.57 -14.64 11.21
N ASN A 124 9.05 -15.25 12.29
CA ASN A 124 9.45 -16.62 12.67
C ASN A 124 8.80 -17.72 11.80
N GLN A 125 7.83 -17.33 10.99
CA GLN A 125 7.11 -18.21 10.07
C GLN A 125 6.52 -17.40 8.93
N ILE A 126 6.27 -18.06 7.80
CA ILE A 126 5.59 -17.47 6.66
C ILE A 126 4.09 -17.76 6.68
N LEU A 127 3.27 -16.74 6.40
CA LEU A 127 1.84 -16.89 6.20
C LEU A 127 1.55 -16.82 4.71
N ILE A 128 0.95 -17.88 4.16
CA ILE A 128 0.53 -17.92 2.76
C ILE A 128 -0.98 -17.82 2.74
N VAL A 129 -1.48 -16.78 2.08
CA VAL A 129 -2.92 -16.59 1.87
C VAL A 129 -3.31 -17.18 0.51
N HIS A 130 -4.18 -18.18 0.56
CA HIS A 130 -4.75 -18.89 -0.58
C HIS A 130 -6.05 -18.18 -1.00
N GLY A 131 -6.01 -17.55 -2.17
CA GLY A 131 -7.15 -16.85 -2.74
C GLY A 131 -6.75 -15.58 -3.51
N GLN A 132 -7.72 -15.02 -4.22
CA GLN A 132 -7.54 -13.80 -5.01
C GLN A 132 -7.25 -12.60 -4.09
N VAL A 133 -6.02 -12.09 -4.13
CA VAL A 133 -5.65 -10.86 -3.41
C VAL A 133 -6.18 -9.66 -4.20
N VAL A 134 -7.38 -9.20 -3.87
CA VAL A 134 -7.90 -7.92 -4.39
C VAL A 134 -7.25 -6.79 -3.59
N ARG A 135 -6.15 -6.22 -4.09
CA ARG A 135 -5.57 -5.01 -3.49
C ARG A 135 -6.44 -3.81 -3.84
N GLY A 136 -7.04 -3.18 -2.83
CA GLY A 136 -7.86 -1.96 -2.97
C GLY A 136 -7.07 -0.67 -3.25
N GLN A 137 -5.76 -0.76 -3.47
CA GLN A 137 -4.92 0.39 -3.83
C GLN A 137 -5.17 0.80 -5.27
N ARG A 138 -6.26 1.52 -5.51
CA ARG A 138 -6.34 2.36 -6.71
C ARG A 138 -5.59 3.67 -6.42
N PRO A 139 -4.68 4.12 -7.30
CA PRO A 139 -4.11 5.45 -7.21
C PRO A 139 -5.23 6.49 -7.10
N ILE A 140 -5.13 7.46 -6.18
CA ILE A 140 -6.17 8.50 -6.05
C ILE A 140 -6.40 9.24 -7.39
N ARG A 141 -5.33 9.35 -8.20
CA ARG A 141 -5.38 9.93 -9.55
C ARG A 141 -6.31 9.16 -10.50
N GLU A 142 -6.43 7.85 -10.35
CA GLU A 142 -7.38 7.04 -11.12
C GLU A 142 -8.80 7.21 -10.60
N LEU A 143 -9.01 7.34 -9.29
CA LEU A 143 -10.34 7.64 -8.71
C LEU A 143 -10.89 8.98 -9.23
N PHE A 144 -10.07 10.04 -9.29
CA PHE A 144 -10.50 11.33 -9.84
C PHE A 144 -10.74 11.32 -11.37
N ARG A 145 -10.14 10.38 -12.11
CA ARG A 145 -10.31 10.27 -13.57
C ARG A 145 -11.43 9.33 -13.97
N SER A 146 -11.66 8.27 -13.20
CA SER A 146 -12.57 7.17 -13.56
C SER A 146 -14.02 7.43 -13.18
N ASP A 147 -14.29 8.34 -12.24
CA ASP A 147 -15.65 8.66 -11.83
C ASP A 147 -15.91 10.17 -11.83
N PRO A 148 -16.54 10.72 -12.89
CA PRO A 148 -16.82 12.15 -13.00
C PRO A 148 -17.77 12.64 -11.90
N ILE A 149 -18.60 11.76 -11.31
CA ILE A 149 -19.49 12.11 -10.20
C ILE A 149 -18.67 12.27 -8.91
N PHE A 150 -17.71 11.39 -8.67
CA PHE A 150 -16.81 11.50 -7.52
C PHE A 150 -15.97 12.78 -7.57
N ALA A 151 -15.40 13.09 -8.73
CA ALA A 151 -14.63 14.32 -8.94
C ALA A 151 -15.49 15.58 -8.72
N ALA A 152 -16.72 15.59 -9.25
CA ALA A 152 -17.66 16.70 -9.04
C ALA A 152 -18.05 16.85 -7.56
N GLY A 153 -18.27 15.75 -6.84
CA GLY A 153 -18.60 15.76 -5.41
C GLY A 153 -17.50 16.36 -4.54
N VAL A 154 -16.24 15.96 -4.76
CA VAL A 154 -15.09 16.51 -4.02
C VAL A 154 -14.92 18.01 -4.28
N LEU A 155 -15.06 18.45 -5.53
CA LEU A 155 -14.99 19.87 -5.88
C LEU A 155 -16.13 20.68 -5.24
N ALA A 156 -17.36 20.17 -5.27
CA ALA A 156 -18.51 20.82 -4.67
C ALA A 156 -18.33 21.00 -3.15
N ALA A 157 -17.83 19.97 -2.46
CA ALA A 157 -17.57 20.02 -1.03
C ALA A 157 -16.49 21.05 -0.67
N ALA A 158 -15.43 21.16 -1.47
CA ALA A 158 -14.37 22.15 -1.26
C ALA A 158 -14.87 23.61 -1.35
N ILE A 159 -15.95 23.87 -2.09
CA ILE A 159 -16.56 25.20 -2.20
C ILE A 159 -17.64 25.40 -1.13
N ALA A 160 -18.50 24.40 -0.89
CA ALA A 160 -19.66 24.55 0.00
C ALA A 160 -19.29 24.61 1.49
N ILE A 161 -18.29 23.83 1.94
CA ILE A 161 -17.91 23.75 3.36
C ILE A 161 -17.40 25.11 3.89
N PRO A 162 -16.47 25.82 3.21
CA PRO A 162 -16.04 27.14 3.67
C PRO A 162 -17.19 28.14 3.80
N ILE A 163 -18.13 28.15 2.85
CA ILE A 163 -19.29 29.06 2.87
C ILE A 163 -20.19 28.75 4.07
N ALA A 164 -20.50 27.46 4.29
CA ALA A 164 -21.35 27.04 5.40
C ALA A 164 -20.74 27.37 6.78
N ILE A 165 -19.41 27.29 6.92
CA ILE A 165 -18.73 27.68 8.17
C ILE A 165 -18.82 29.20 8.37
N HIS A 166 -18.66 29.98 7.31
CA HIS A 166 -18.70 31.44 7.40
C HIS A 166 -20.08 31.97 7.83
N GLU A 167 -21.17 31.36 7.37
CA GLU A 167 -22.55 31.73 7.75
C GLU A 167 -22.88 31.42 9.22
N SER A 168 -22.18 30.48 9.86
CA SER A 168 -22.46 30.08 11.25
C SER A 168 -21.89 31.04 12.32
N GLN A 169 -21.17 32.11 11.93
CA GLN A 169 -20.53 33.05 12.87
C GLN A 169 -21.15 34.45 12.92
N SER A 170 -22.23 34.72 12.19
CA SER A 170 -22.94 36.00 12.23
C SER A 170 -24.26 35.90 12.97
N ASP A 171 -24.20 35.74 14.30
CA ASP A 171 -25.24 36.25 15.20
C ASP A 171 -24.70 36.39 16.63
N SER A 172 -24.39 37.63 17.01
CA SER A 172 -24.32 38.07 18.40
C SER A 172 -25.00 39.43 18.46
N PRO A 173 -26.29 39.50 18.87
CA PRO A 173 -26.96 40.78 19.07
C PRO A 173 -26.41 41.39 20.35
N SER A 174 -25.51 42.37 20.21
CA SER A 174 -25.13 43.22 21.34
C SER A 174 -26.17 44.31 21.48
N GLY A 175 -27.03 44.14 22.48
CA GLY A 175 -27.94 45.18 22.92
C GLY A 175 -27.21 46.30 23.65
N SER A 176 -27.70 47.52 23.48
CA SER A 176 -28.01 48.55 24.48
C SER A 176 -28.25 49.88 23.77
#